data_AF-A0A1S7LJA6-F1
#
_entry.id   AF-A0A1S7LJA6-F1
#
_cell.length_a   1.000
_cell.length_b   1.000
_cell.length_c   1.000
_cell.angle_alpha   90.00
_cell.angle_beta   90.00
_cell.angle_gamma   90.00
#
_symmetry.space_group_name_H-M   'P 1'
#
loop_
_entity.id
_entity.type
_entity.pdbx_description
1 polymer ?
#
loop_
_entity_poly.entity_id
_entity_poly.type
_entity_poly.pdbx_seq_one_letter_code
_entity_poly.pdbx_strand_id
1 'polypeptide(L)'
;MGLNEIVEKLSDFFDKDKKKQRAQKEQLKSVLKTLRQKENKLKSALEQADSGKKKKQIQKKLEIIHAQRSKGVKLCRKIKCKS
;
A
#
# COMPACT_ATOMS: atom_id res chain seq x y z
N MET A 1 33.27 22.03 15.79
CA MET A 1 31.88 21.96 15.30
C MET A 1 31.08 23.04 16.01
N GLY A 2 30.59 24.03 15.26
CA GLY A 2 29.77 25.11 15.81
C GLY A 2 28.30 24.71 15.93
N LEU A 3 27.55 25.39 16.80
CA LEU A 3 26.13 25.11 17.05
C LEU A 3 25.27 25.14 15.77
N ASN A 4 25.60 26.02 14.81
CA ASN A 4 24.96 26.08 13.49
C ASN A 4 25.09 24.79 12.68
N GLU A 5 26.27 24.15 12.71
CA GLU A 5 26.54 22.93 11.92
C GLU A 5 25.72 21.73 12.45
N ILE A 6 25.45 21.73 13.76
CA ILE A 6 24.60 20.72 14.42
C ILE A 6 23.14 20.95 14.04
N VAL A 7 22.67 22.20 14.04
CA VAL A 7 21.30 22.58 13.63
C VAL A 7 21.04 22.27 12.16
N GLU A 8 22.02 22.49 11.28
CA GLU A 8 21.93 22.12 9.87
C GLU A 8 21.88 20.60 9.68
N LYS A 9 22.73 19.82 10.36
CA LYS A 9 22.68 18.35 10.30
C LYS A 9 21.36 17.81 10.84
N LEU A 10 20.82 18.42 11.90
CA LEU A 10 19.52 18.05 12.46
C LEU A 10 18.39 18.35 11.45
N SER A 11 18.45 19.52 10.80
CA SER A 11 17.48 19.92 9.78
C SER A 11 17.53 19.02 8.54
N ASP A 12 18.73 18.67 8.07
CA ASP A 12 18.95 17.72 6.98
C ASP A 12 18.48 16.30 7.36
N PHE A 13 18.67 15.89 8.62
CA PHE A 13 18.15 14.63 9.13
C PHE A 13 16.61 14.61 9.12
N PHE A 14 15.96 15.68 9.59
CA PHE A 14 14.50 15.82 9.52
C PHE A 14 13.98 15.88 8.08
N ASP A 15 14.71 16.50 7.15
CA ASP A 15 14.33 16.54 5.73
C ASP A 15 14.48 15.17 5.05
N LYS A 16 15.56 14.44 5.35
CA LYS A 16 15.76 13.04 4.93
C LYS A 16 14.65 12.13 5.45
N ASP A 17 14.22 12.32 6.70
CA ASP A 17 13.09 11.57 7.26
C ASP A 17 11.79 11.88 6.51
N LYS A 18 11.49 13.16 6.23
CA LYS A 18 10.34 13.57 5.41
C LYS A 18 10.38 12.96 4.01
N LYS A 19 11.54 12.95 3.35
CA LYS A 19 11.73 12.33 2.02
C LYS A 19 11.48 10.83 2.06
N LYS A 20 12.04 10.12 3.06
CA LYS A 20 11.79 8.68 3.27
C LYS A 20 10.31 8.39 3.52
N GLN A 21 9.64 9.19 4.36
CA GLN A 21 8.21 9.05 4.60
C GLN A 21 7.39 9.26 3.32
N ARG A 22 7.74 10.25 2.47
CA ARG A 22 7.07 10.45 1.17
C ARG A 22 7.27 9.25 0.25
N ALA A 23 8.48 8.75 0.09
CA ALA A 23 8.76 7.57 -0.73
C ALA A 23 7.98 6.33 -0.25
N GLN A 24 7.94 6.09 1.06
CA GLN A 24 7.15 5.00 1.65
C GLN A 24 5.64 5.15 1.36
N LYS A 25 5.11 6.37 1.44
CA LYS A 25 3.71 6.67 1.10
C LYS A 25 3.43 6.35 -0.37
N GLU A 26 4.30 6.78 -1.28
CA GLU A 26 4.14 6.53 -2.72
C GLU A 26 4.22 5.05 -3.07
N GLN A 27 5.19 4.31 -2.50
CA GLN A 27 5.27 2.87 -2.67
C GLN A 27 4.01 2.17 -2.15
N LEU A 28 3.52 2.52 -0.96
CA LEU A 28 2.29 1.96 -0.41
C LEU A 28 1.08 2.24 -1.32
N LYS A 29 1.00 3.45 -1.88
CA LYS A 29 -0.05 3.84 -2.83
C LYS A 29 0.00 2.99 -4.11
N SER A 30 1.20 2.76 -4.64
CA SER A 30 1.43 1.93 -5.83
C SER A 30 1.05 0.46 -5.60
N VAL A 31 1.45 -0.10 -4.46
CA VAL A 31 1.09 -1.47 -4.05
C VAL A 31 -0.43 -1.60 -3.87
N LEU A 32 -1.08 -0.63 -3.21
CA LEU A 32 -2.54 -0.62 -3.05
C LEU A 32 -3.29 -0.51 -4.39
N LYS A 33 -2.77 0.28 -5.34
CA LYS A 33 -3.33 0.39 -6.70
C LYS A 33 -3.23 -0.95 -7.43
N THR A 34 -2.09 -1.62 -7.34
CA THR A 34 -1.86 -2.94 -7.93
C THR A 34 -2.78 -4.01 -7.32
N LEU A 35 -2.92 -4.01 -5.99
CA LEU A 35 -3.84 -4.90 -5.28
C LEU A 35 -5.29 -4.70 -5.72
N ARG A 36 -5.73 -3.45 -5.89
CA ARG A 36 -7.07 -3.12 -6.41
C ARG A 36 -7.29 -3.66 -7.82
N GLN A 37 -6.31 -3.51 -8.71
CA GLN A 37 -6.40 -4.04 -10.08
C GLN A 37 -6.48 -5.58 -10.08
N LYS A 38 -5.68 -6.26 -9.25
CA LYS A 38 -5.75 -7.72 -9.10
C LYS A 38 -7.08 -8.19 -8.51
N GLU A 39 -7.61 -7.47 -7.52
CA GLU A 39 -8.93 -7.74 -6.92
C GLU A 39 -10.04 -7.64 -7.97
N ASN A 40 -10.06 -6.58 -8.78
CA ASN A 40 -11.02 -6.45 -9.88
C ASN A 40 -10.89 -7.57 -10.92
N LYS A 41 -9.66 -7.91 -11.34
CA LYS A 41 -9.44 -9.02 -12.29
C LYS A 41 -9.94 -10.35 -11.76
N LEU A 42 -9.69 -10.65 -10.49
CA LEU A 42 -10.20 -11.87 -9.85
C LEU A 42 -11.72 -11.84 -9.71
N LYS A 43 -12.31 -10.67 -9.43
CA LYS A 43 -13.77 -10.52 -9.35
C LYS A 43 -14.42 -10.81 -10.70
N SER A 44 -13.93 -10.22 -11.78
CA SER A 44 -14.41 -10.51 -13.14
C SER A 44 -14.18 -11.98 -13.54
N ALA A 45 -13.05 -12.57 -13.17
CA ALA A 45 -12.78 -13.99 -13.40
C ALA A 45 -13.71 -14.92 -12.60
N LEU A 46 -14.17 -14.49 -11.43
CA LEU A 46 -15.14 -15.22 -10.62
C LEU A 46 -16.54 -15.18 -11.25
N GLU A 47 -16.92 -14.02 -11.79
CA GLU A 47 -18.20 -13.82 -12.49
C GLU A 47 -18.29 -14.69 -13.76
N GLN A 48 -17.18 -14.84 -14.49
CA GLN A 48 -17.09 -15.65 -15.72
C GLN A 48 -16.82 -17.15 -15.46
N ALA A 49 -16.67 -17.58 -14.21
CA ALA A 49 -16.35 -18.97 -13.91
C ALA A 49 -17.61 -19.83 -13.70
N ASP A 50 -17.85 -20.76 -14.63
CA ASP A 50 -18.94 -21.75 -14.54
C ASP A 50 -18.68 -22.89 -13.55
N SER A 51 -17.42 -23.25 -13.32
CA SER A 51 -17.08 -24.44 -12.52
C SER A 51 -16.89 -24.13 -11.04
N GLY A 52 -17.67 -24.78 -10.17
CA GLY A 52 -17.70 -24.53 -8.71
C GLY A 52 -16.34 -24.67 -7.99
N LYS A 53 -15.46 -25.57 -8.45
CA LYS A 53 -14.09 -25.71 -7.90
C LYS A 53 -13.21 -24.49 -8.25
N LYS A 54 -13.28 -24.00 -9.50
CA LYS A 54 -12.55 -22.80 -9.93
C LYS A 54 -13.07 -21.55 -9.22
N LYS A 55 -14.40 -21.41 -9.08
CA LYS A 55 -15.03 -20.33 -8.29
C LYS A 55 -14.51 -20.28 -6.85
N LYS A 56 -14.50 -21.42 -6.14
CA LYS A 56 -13.98 -21.49 -4.75
C LYS A 56 -12.51 -21.07 -4.64
N GLN A 57 -11.66 -21.46 -5.60
CA GLN A 57 -10.25 -21.05 -5.58
C GLN A 57 -10.07 -19.55 -5.83
N ILE A 58 -10.81 -18.99 -6.79
CA ILE A 58 -10.76 -17.56 -7.10
C ILE A 58 -11.29 -16.75 -5.90
N GLN A 59 -12.36 -17.23 -5.26
CA GLN A 59 -12.94 -16.61 -4.07
C GLN A 59 -11.94 -16.56 -2.90
N LYS A 60 -11.27 -17.67 -2.58
CA LYS A 60 -10.22 -17.69 -1.54
C LYS A 60 -9.11 -16.69 -1.84
N LYS A 61 -8.64 -16.63 -3.09
CA LYS A 61 -7.61 -15.65 -3.50
C LYS A 61 -8.10 -14.21 -3.36
N LEU A 62 -9.37 -13.96 -3.68
CA LEU A 62 -10.00 -12.65 -3.57
C LEU A 62 -10.10 -12.22 -2.09
N GLU A 63 -10.52 -13.11 -1.20
CA GLU A 63 -10.57 -12.84 0.25
C GLU A 63 -9.20 -12.47 0.83
N ILE A 64 -8.16 -13.22 0.46
CA ILE A 64 -6.79 -12.94 0.91
C ILE A 64 -6.33 -11.56 0.43
N ILE A 65 -6.54 -11.25 -0.86
CA ILE A 65 -6.16 -9.96 -1.44
C ILE A 65 -6.97 -8.82 -0.81
N HIS A 66 -8.25 -9.02 -0.56
CA HIS A 66 -9.12 -8.04 0.08
C HIS A 66 -8.67 -7.75 1.52
N ALA A 67 -8.35 -8.79 2.30
CA ALA A 67 -7.84 -8.66 3.65
C ALA A 67 -6.50 -7.90 3.68
N GLN A 68 -5.58 -8.22 2.76
CA GLN A 68 -4.28 -7.54 2.63
C GLN A 68 -4.45 -6.08 2.21
N ARG A 69 -5.34 -5.80 1.24
CA ARG A 69 -5.66 -4.44 0.80
C ARG A 69 -6.26 -3.62 1.95
N SER A 70 -7.19 -4.19 2.72
CA SER A 70 -7.79 -3.53 3.89
C SER A 70 -6.74 -3.18 4.95
N LYS A 71 -5.80 -4.09 5.23
CA LYS A 71 -4.66 -3.81 6.12
C LYS A 71 -3.79 -2.67 5.57
N GLY A 72 -3.45 -2.70 4.28
CA GLY A 72 -2.68 -1.63 3.64
C GLY A 72 -3.38 -0.27 3.64
N VAL A 73 -4.72 -0.23 3.47
CA VAL A 73 -5.51 1.00 3.57
C VAL A 73 -5.53 1.54 5.01
N LYS A 74 -5.62 0.66 6.01
CA LYS A 74 -5.52 1.07 7.43
C LYS A 74 -4.14 1.66 7.73
N LEU A 75 -3.07 1.03 7.25
CA LEU A 75 -1.71 1.54 7.39
C LEU A 75 -1.54 2.91 6.69
N CYS A 76 -2.08 3.04 5.48
CA CYS A 76 -2.12 4.26 4.68
C CYS A 76 -2.82 5.41 5.42
N ARG A 77 -3.94 5.14 6.11
CA ARG A 77 -4.60 6.11 6.99
C ARG A 77 -3.73 6.51 8.19
N LYS A 78 -3.09 5.53 8.84
CA LYS A 78 -2.24 5.76 10.03
C LYS A 78 -1.05 6.66 9.74
N ILE A 79 -0.39 6.48 8.59
CA ILE A 79 0.77 7.29 8.19
C ILE A 79 0.39 8.59 7.46
N LYS A 80 -0.90 8.98 7.44
CA LYS A 80 -1.43 10.14 6.69
C LYS A 80 -0.91 10.14 5.24
N CYS A 81 -1.11 9.03 4.54
CA CYS A 81 -0.79 8.89 3.12
C CYS A 81 -1.89 9.48 2.21
N LYS A 82 -2.88 10.17 2.79
CA LYS A 82 -3.77 11.10 2.07
C LYS A 82 -2.97 12.36 1.71
N SER A 83 -2.83 12.60 0.41
CA SER A 83 -2.77 13.97 -0.14
C SER A 83 -4.17 14.55 -0.12
#